data_AF-A0A520FZ95-F1
#
_entry.id   AF-A0A520FZ95-F1
#
_cell.length_a   1.000
_cell.length_b   1.000
_cell.length_c   1.000
_cell.angle_alpha   90.00
_cell.angle_beta   90.00
_cell.angle_gamma   90.00
#
_symmetry.space_group_name_H-M   'P 1'
#
loop_
_entity.id
_entity.type
_entity.pdbx_description
1 polymer ?
#
loop_
_entity_poly.entity_id
_entity_poly.type
_entity_poly.pdbx_seq_one_letter_code
_entity_poly.pdbx_strand_id
1 'polypeptide(L)'
;MEKLYFYKIGPCALATQAFIPLEFSGAAYRFGHSMVRSQYRFNRVFPADDFRLAFTFTGDGGFRGGLRYPTNWLLDGSAFFPGLGVEPQMANAIDASMSDQLMIGGDPAATPPVKGVALARLNLLRGSPHYKLPIGQAVAARMSKPLLTKTQLESGTGGAVVKKFNIGRHTPLWFYLLKEAEIKAGGEHLGPAGAAIVAEVFVGLLKDDPESLLNNPPTTVLPSIDGKFKINDLFNFVEKHKGQSNIPAAGVINPLGLP
;
A
#
# COMPACT_ATOMS: atom_id res chain seq x y z
N MET A 1 -5.02 29.34 3.89
CA MET A 1 -4.34 28.04 3.65
C MET A 1 -4.50 27.22 4.91
N GLU A 2 -5.03 26.00 4.83
CA GLU A 2 -5.10 25.11 6.00
C GLU A 2 -3.69 24.77 6.49
N LYS A 3 -3.50 24.79 7.80
CA LYS A 3 -2.23 24.49 8.46
C LYS A 3 -1.94 22.98 8.34
N LEU A 4 -0.77 22.61 7.82
CA LEU A 4 -0.27 21.22 7.89
C LEU A 4 0.10 20.88 9.33
N TYR A 5 -0.37 19.74 9.84
CA TYR A 5 -0.17 19.29 11.21
C TYR A 5 0.98 18.28 11.34
N PHE A 6 1.15 17.40 10.34
CA PHE A 6 2.10 16.29 10.32
C PHE A 6 3.30 16.53 9.44
N TYR A 7 3.10 17.09 8.25
CA TYR A 7 4.22 17.51 7.45
C TYR A 7 4.81 18.80 8.02
N LYS A 8 6.09 18.74 8.39
CA LYS A 8 6.83 19.87 8.92
C LYS A 8 8.19 19.93 8.24
N ILE A 9 8.60 21.13 7.87
CA ILE A 9 10.01 21.46 7.73
C ILE A 9 10.57 21.46 9.16
N GLY A 10 11.69 20.79 9.40
CA GLY A 10 12.02 20.30 10.75
C GLY A 10 12.13 21.39 11.83
N PRO A 11 12.04 21.00 13.12
CA PRO A 11 11.80 21.92 14.24
C PRO A 11 13.04 22.68 14.75
N CYS A 12 14.20 22.58 14.11
CA CYS A 12 15.45 23.20 14.58
C CYS A 12 16.22 23.88 13.44
N ALA A 13 17.11 24.80 13.80
CA ALA A 13 17.95 25.61 12.89
C ALA A 13 18.84 24.85 11.88
N LEU A 14 18.81 23.51 11.86
CA LEU A 14 19.48 22.63 10.90
C LEU A 14 18.51 22.01 9.87
N ALA A 15 17.21 22.18 10.02
CA ALA A 15 16.21 21.52 9.18
C ALA A 15 15.68 22.49 8.12
N THR A 16 16.48 22.72 7.09
CA THR A 16 16.04 23.33 5.82
C THR A 16 15.43 22.30 4.87
N GLN A 17 15.19 21.07 5.34
CA GLN A 17 14.81 19.93 4.50
C GLN A 17 13.53 19.26 5.02
N ALA A 18 12.70 18.83 4.08
CA ALA A 18 11.53 18.00 4.30
C ALA A 18 11.88 16.72 5.07
N PHE A 19 10.98 16.23 5.93
CA PHE A 19 11.11 14.91 6.55
C PHE A 19 9.81 14.10 6.51
N ILE A 20 9.95 12.78 6.66
CA ILE A 20 8.84 11.84 6.75
C ILE A 20 8.51 11.55 8.22
N PRO A 21 7.28 11.88 8.70
CA PRO A 21 6.88 11.59 10.08
C PRO A 21 6.85 10.09 10.41
N LEU A 22 7.08 9.75 11.68
CA LEU A 22 6.98 8.36 12.14
C LEU A 22 5.55 7.84 12.09
N GLU A 23 4.55 8.69 12.31
CA GLU A 23 3.14 8.34 12.17
C GLU A 23 2.79 7.97 10.72
N PHE A 24 3.44 8.60 9.74
CA PHE A 24 3.30 8.25 8.33
C PHE A 24 3.95 6.88 8.05
N SER A 25 5.26 6.75 8.29
CA SER A 25 6.04 5.57 7.89
C SER A 25 5.81 4.34 8.78
N GLY A 26 5.47 4.56 10.06
CA GLY A 26 5.28 3.55 11.09
C GLY A 26 3.83 3.12 11.28
N ALA A 27 2.85 3.87 10.77
CA ALA A 27 1.43 3.53 10.88
C ALA A 27 0.63 3.84 9.62
N ALA A 28 0.39 5.11 9.30
CA ALA A 28 -0.61 5.49 8.31
C ALA A 28 -0.32 4.88 6.94
N TYR A 29 0.91 5.02 6.41
CA TYR A 29 1.31 4.49 5.10
C TYR A 29 1.59 2.98 5.09
N ARG A 30 1.23 2.26 6.17
CA ARG A 30 1.24 0.80 6.27
C ARG A 30 -0.15 0.19 6.11
N PHE A 31 -1.16 1.00 5.76
CA PHE A 31 -2.52 0.53 5.51
C PHE A 31 -2.59 -0.49 4.37
N GLY A 32 -1.71 -0.36 3.36
CA GLY A 32 -1.64 -1.28 2.22
C GLY A 32 -1.40 -2.74 2.60
N HIS A 33 -0.93 -3.05 3.81
CA HIS A 33 -0.81 -4.45 4.26
C HIS A 33 -2.17 -5.15 4.43
N SER A 34 -3.26 -4.45 4.76
CA SER A 34 -4.59 -5.07 4.81
C SER A 34 -5.16 -5.34 3.41
N MET A 35 -4.70 -4.56 2.42
CA MET A 35 -5.16 -4.62 1.03
C MET A 35 -4.60 -5.83 0.25
N VAL A 36 -3.59 -6.51 0.79
CA VAL A 36 -2.95 -7.66 0.15
C VAL A 36 -3.91 -8.86 0.12
N ARG A 37 -4.01 -9.50 -1.05
CA ARG A 37 -4.77 -10.73 -1.27
C ARG A 37 -3.90 -11.95 -1.00
N SER A 38 -4.52 -13.07 -0.65
CA SER A 38 -3.81 -14.37 -0.56
C SER A 38 -3.43 -14.90 -1.94
N GLN A 39 -4.24 -14.58 -2.97
CA GLN A 39 -4.03 -15.02 -4.35
C GLN A 39 -4.27 -13.89 -5.33
N TYR A 40 -3.53 -13.93 -6.44
CA TYR A 40 -3.64 -13.00 -7.56
C TYR A 40 -3.69 -13.75 -8.89
N ARG A 41 -4.52 -13.25 -9.80
CA ARG A 41 -4.42 -13.52 -11.22
C ARG A 41 -3.28 -12.68 -11.79
N PHE A 42 -2.10 -13.26 -11.92
CA PHE A 42 -0.94 -12.55 -12.47
C PHE A 42 -1.02 -12.46 -13.99
N ASN A 43 -1.39 -13.57 -14.63
CA ASN A 43 -1.60 -13.70 -16.07
C ASN A 43 -2.33 -15.03 -16.36
N ARG A 44 -2.46 -15.44 -17.63
CA ARG A 44 -3.12 -16.71 -17.99
C ARG A 44 -2.43 -17.99 -17.50
N VAL A 45 -1.10 -17.97 -17.35
CA VAL A 45 -0.31 -19.11 -16.85
C VAL A 45 -0.48 -19.23 -15.34
N PHE A 46 -0.70 -18.10 -14.67
CA PHE A 46 -0.86 -17.98 -13.24
C PHE A 46 -2.20 -17.31 -12.86
N PRO A 47 -3.34 -18.00 -13.06
CA PRO A 47 -4.66 -17.39 -13.03
C PRO A 47 -5.23 -17.15 -11.62
N ALA A 48 -4.69 -17.79 -10.58
CA ALA A 48 -5.18 -17.70 -9.20
C ALA A 48 -4.10 -18.12 -8.19
N ASP A 49 -2.88 -17.63 -8.40
CA ASP A 49 -1.71 -18.14 -7.69
C ASP A 49 -1.46 -17.41 -6.37
N ASP A 50 -0.87 -18.16 -5.45
CA ASP A 50 -0.52 -17.69 -4.13
C ASP A 50 0.38 -16.45 -4.20
N PHE A 51 0.06 -15.42 -3.44
CA PHE A 51 0.84 -14.18 -3.35
C PHE A 51 2.33 -14.44 -3.03
N ARG A 52 2.63 -15.49 -2.25
CA ARG A 52 4.01 -15.89 -1.91
C ARG A 52 4.83 -16.22 -3.14
N LEU A 53 4.20 -16.66 -4.22
CA LEU A 53 4.86 -16.95 -5.48
C LEU A 53 5.54 -15.71 -6.08
N ALA A 54 5.00 -14.51 -5.83
CA ALA A 54 5.64 -13.26 -6.24
C ALA A 54 7.04 -13.09 -5.62
N PHE A 55 7.26 -13.54 -4.38
CA PHE A 55 8.57 -13.45 -3.74
C PHE A 55 9.55 -14.50 -4.28
N THR A 56 9.07 -15.68 -4.68
CA THR A 56 9.91 -16.73 -5.30
C THR A 56 10.58 -16.25 -6.60
N PHE A 57 9.92 -15.37 -7.33
CA PHE A 57 10.41 -14.84 -8.61
C PHE A 57 11.02 -13.44 -8.50
N THR A 58 11.40 -13.02 -7.29
CA THR A 58 12.19 -11.80 -7.08
C THR A 58 13.67 -12.15 -6.87
N GLY A 59 14.54 -11.14 -6.92
CA GLY A 59 15.98 -11.32 -6.68
C GLY A 59 16.29 -11.97 -5.33
N ASP A 60 15.49 -11.67 -4.30
CA ASP A 60 15.62 -12.27 -2.96
C ASP A 60 15.07 -13.72 -2.89
N GLY A 61 14.22 -14.13 -3.84
CA GLY A 61 13.75 -15.51 -4.01
C GLY A 61 14.63 -16.35 -4.94
N GLY A 62 15.74 -15.76 -5.42
CA GLY A 62 16.71 -16.41 -6.30
C GLY A 62 16.16 -16.78 -7.67
N PHE A 63 15.02 -16.24 -8.12
CA PHE A 63 14.35 -16.63 -9.38
C PHE A 63 14.26 -18.15 -9.59
N ARG A 64 14.00 -18.92 -8.51
CA ARG A 64 14.10 -20.39 -8.48
C ARG A 64 15.49 -20.96 -8.85
N GLY A 65 16.55 -20.32 -8.37
CA GLY A 65 17.94 -20.63 -8.71
C GLY A 65 18.44 -20.01 -10.02
N GLY A 66 17.65 -19.11 -10.64
CA GLY A 66 18.01 -18.41 -11.87
C GLY A 66 18.65 -17.04 -11.64
N LEU A 67 19.21 -16.47 -12.71
CA LEU A 67 19.74 -15.08 -12.73
C LEU A 67 18.80 -14.10 -13.43
N ARG A 68 17.66 -14.58 -13.95
CA ARG A 68 16.74 -13.78 -14.76
C ARG A 68 15.30 -14.05 -14.33
N TYR A 69 14.49 -13.01 -14.46
CA TYR A 69 13.06 -13.08 -14.27
C TYR A 69 12.43 -14.03 -15.31
N PRO A 70 11.63 -15.04 -14.90
CA PRO A 70 11.04 -15.99 -15.84
C PRO A 70 10.09 -15.29 -16.82
N THR A 71 10.19 -15.64 -18.11
CA THR A 71 9.41 -15.02 -19.18
C THR A 71 7.92 -15.36 -19.11
N ASN A 72 7.52 -16.40 -18.39
CA ASN A 72 6.13 -16.73 -18.11
C ASN A 72 5.56 -15.99 -16.89
N TRP A 73 6.38 -15.22 -16.15
CA TRP A 73 5.97 -14.49 -14.95
C TRP A 73 5.68 -13.00 -15.21
N LEU A 74 5.28 -12.65 -16.44
CA LEU A 74 4.91 -11.28 -16.82
C LEU A 74 3.53 -10.91 -16.24
N LEU A 75 3.43 -9.73 -15.62
CA LEU A 75 2.16 -9.22 -15.10
C LEU A 75 1.24 -8.80 -16.25
N ASP A 76 0.01 -9.29 -16.27
CA ASP A 76 -1.03 -8.80 -17.16
C ASP A 76 -1.71 -7.57 -16.55
N GLY A 77 -1.43 -6.38 -17.10
CA GLY A 77 -1.99 -5.12 -16.63
C GLY A 77 -3.52 -5.10 -16.61
N SER A 78 -4.18 -5.83 -17.51
CA SER A 78 -5.64 -5.91 -17.56
C SER A 78 -6.25 -6.59 -16.34
N ALA A 79 -5.48 -7.45 -15.65
CA ALA A 79 -5.93 -8.05 -14.42
C ALA A 79 -5.93 -7.08 -13.23
N PHE A 80 -5.31 -5.89 -13.33
CA PHE A 80 -5.12 -4.97 -12.19
C PHE A 80 -5.70 -3.58 -12.43
N PHE A 81 -5.91 -3.17 -13.68
CA PHE A 81 -6.41 -1.83 -14.01
C PHE A 81 -7.69 -1.92 -14.85
N PRO A 82 -8.72 -1.12 -14.52
CA PRO A 82 -9.97 -1.11 -15.27
C PRO A 82 -9.74 -0.58 -16.69
N GLY A 83 -10.67 -0.81 -17.61
CA GLY A 83 -10.62 -0.20 -18.95
C GLY A 83 -9.56 -0.79 -19.90
N LEU A 84 -9.04 -1.98 -19.59
CA LEU A 84 -8.08 -2.73 -20.43
C LEU A 84 -8.67 -4.06 -20.95
N GLY A 85 -10.00 -4.13 -21.08
CA GLY A 85 -10.71 -5.26 -21.70
C GLY A 85 -11.07 -6.42 -20.76
N VAL A 86 -10.61 -6.41 -19.51
CA VAL A 86 -10.93 -7.41 -18.48
C VAL A 86 -11.33 -6.70 -17.19
N GLU A 87 -12.24 -7.30 -16.42
CA GLU A 87 -12.58 -6.83 -15.08
C GLU A 87 -11.38 -7.02 -14.13
N PRO A 88 -10.83 -5.93 -13.55
CA PRO A 88 -9.64 -6.01 -12.73
C PRO A 88 -9.93 -6.67 -11.38
N GLN A 89 -8.92 -7.29 -10.80
CA GLN A 89 -8.98 -7.80 -9.44
C GLN A 89 -8.68 -6.66 -8.45
N MET A 90 -9.72 -6.23 -7.74
CA MET A 90 -9.57 -5.19 -6.73
C MET A 90 -8.79 -5.68 -5.52
N ALA A 91 -8.15 -4.79 -4.80
CA ALA A 91 -7.48 -5.14 -3.55
C ALA A 91 -8.48 -5.53 -2.45
N ASN A 92 -8.00 -6.13 -1.35
CA ASN A 92 -8.81 -6.31 -0.15
C ASN A 92 -9.14 -4.94 0.48
N ALA A 93 -10.19 -4.89 1.29
CA ALA A 93 -10.59 -3.69 2.01
C ALA A 93 -9.50 -3.21 3.00
N ILE A 94 -9.56 -1.93 3.34
CA ILE A 94 -8.76 -1.33 4.40
C ILE A 94 -9.47 -1.57 5.74
N ASP A 95 -9.18 -2.71 6.38
CA ASP A 95 -9.74 -3.12 7.65
C ASP A 95 -8.70 -3.80 8.55
N ALA A 96 -9.10 -4.29 9.73
CA ALA A 96 -8.21 -4.95 10.69
C ALA A 96 -8.02 -6.46 10.42
N SER A 97 -8.40 -6.95 9.24
CA SER A 97 -8.06 -8.27 8.73
C SER A 97 -6.82 -8.18 7.83
N MET A 98 -6.10 -9.28 7.69
CA MET A 98 -4.99 -9.38 6.73
C MET A 98 -4.92 -10.78 6.16
N SER A 99 -4.34 -10.89 4.97
CA SER A 99 -4.01 -12.18 4.38
C SER A 99 -3.08 -13.00 5.29
N ASP A 100 -3.35 -14.29 5.37
CA ASP A 100 -2.52 -15.31 6.01
C ASP A 100 -1.17 -15.53 5.30
N GLN A 101 -1.02 -15.02 4.08
CA GLN A 101 0.23 -15.07 3.31
C GLN A 101 1.27 -14.04 3.77
N LEU A 102 0.90 -13.06 4.59
CA LEU A 102 1.81 -12.02 5.08
C LEU A 102 2.64 -12.50 6.28
N MET A 103 3.51 -13.48 6.01
CA MET A 103 4.42 -14.12 6.97
C MET A 103 5.88 -13.90 6.57
N ILE A 104 6.69 -13.32 7.46
CA ILE A 104 8.08 -12.94 7.19
C ILE A 104 9.05 -13.93 7.85
N GLY A 105 10.09 -14.33 7.11
CA GLY A 105 11.20 -15.14 7.65
C GLY A 105 10.86 -16.62 7.94
N GLY A 106 9.82 -17.16 7.29
CA GLY A 106 9.50 -18.59 7.36
C GLY A 106 10.05 -19.36 6.17
N ASP A 107 10.41 -20.63 6.39
CA ASP A 107 10.85 -21.58 5.38
C ASP A 107 10.02 -22.86 5.48
N PRO A 108 8.99 -23.02 4.63
CA PRO A 108 8.18 -24.24 4.57
C PRO A 108 8.95 -25.47 4.08
N ALA A 109 10.07 -25.28 3.35
CA ALA A 109 10.87 -26.35 2.78
C ALA A 109 11.97 -26.86 3.73
N ALA A 110 12.23 -26.16 4.83
CA ALA A 110 13.14 -26.61 5.88
C ALA A 110 12.60 -27.87 6.61
N THR A 111 13.51 -28.66 7.18
CA THR A 111 13.18 -29.82 8.02
C THR A 111 13.80 -29.64 9.41
N PRO A 112 13.00 -29.32 10.45
CA PRO A 112 11.55 -29.10 10.43
C PRO A 112 11.14 -27.75 9.78
N PRO A 113 9.88 -27.61 9.30
CA PRO A 113 9.41 -26.37 8.70
C PRO A 113 9.55 -25.18 9.67
N VAL A 114 10.13 -24.08 9.18
CA VAL A 114 10.30 -22.86 9.97
C VAL A 114 9.08 -21.96 9.74
N LYS A 115 8.29 -21.74 10.78
CA LYS A 115 7.13 -20.83 10.71
C LYS A 115 7.59 -19.38 10.70
N GLY A 116 7.10 -18.60 9.74
CA GLY A 116 7.34 -17.17 9.69
C GLY A 116 6.66 -16.40 10.81
N VAL A 117 6.99 -15.11 10.91
CA VAL A 117 6.35 -14.16 11.83
C VAL A 117 5.31 -13.35 11.07
N ALA A 118 4.09 -13.27 11.60
CA ALA A 118 3.02 -12.49 10.99
C ALA A 118 3.39 -11.00 10.88
N LEU A 119 3.19 -10.41 9.70
CA LEU A 119 3.54 -9.01 9.44
C LEU A 119 2.78 -8.04 10.37
N ALA A 120 1.54 -8.37 10.76
CA ALA A 120 0.75 -7.59 11.72
C ALA A 120 1.47 -7.48 13.07
N ARG A 121 2.07 -8.59 13.54
CA ARG A 121 2.85 -8.61 14.77
C ARG A 121 4.06 -7.68 14.64
N LEU A 122 4.77 -7.75 13.51
CA LEU A 122 5.94 -6.91 13.26
C LEU A 122 5.55 -5.43 13.19
N ASN A 123 4.42 -5.08 12.56
CA ASN A 123 3.91 -3.71 12.52
C ASN A 123 3.54 -3.19 13.91
N LEU A 124 2.82 -3.98 14.71
CA LEU A 124 2.44 -3.58 16.08
C LEU A 124 3.67 -3.39 16.97
N LEU A 125 4.66 -4.28 16.90
CA LEU A 125 5.91 -4.16 17.64
C LEU A 125 6.73 -2.95 17.16
N ARG A 126 6.79 -2.71 15.85
CA ARG A 126 7.51 -1.55 15.32
C ARG A 126 6.85 -0.23 15.72
N GLY A 127 5.54 -0.12 15.58
CA GLY A 127 4.82 1.11 15.89
C GLY A 127 4.79 1.44 17.39
N SER A 128 4.43 0.47 18.24
CA SER A 128 4.21 0.74 19.66
C SER A 128 5.52 0.78 20.47
N PRO A 129 6.25 -0.33 20.71
CA PRO A 129 7.45 -0.26 21.54
C PRO A 129 8.69 0.37 20.86
N HIS A 130 8.89 0.21 19.54
CA HIS A 130 10.11 0.73 18.90
C HIS A 130 10.02 2.22 18.53
N TYR A 131 8.96 2.63 17.84
CA TYR A 131 8.75 4.02 17.45
C TYR A 131 8.03 4.84 18.53
N LYS A 132 7.44 4.19 19.54
CA LYS A 132 6.67 4.86 20.60
C LYS A 132 5.56 5.74 20.02
N LEU A 133 4.91 5.25 18.97
CA LEU A 133 3.82 5.98 18.33
C LEU A 133 2.69 6.20 19.34
N PRO A 134 2.08 7.40 19.34
CA PRO A 134 0.90 7.67 20.15
C PRO A 134 -0.26 6.73 19.79
N ILE A 135 -1.21 6.57 20.71
CA ILE A 135 -2.45 5.83 20.42
C ILE A 135 -3.29 6.58 19.38
N GLY A 136 -4.09 5.85 18.60
CA GLY A 136 -4.88 6.44 17.52
C GLY A 136 -5.88 7.49 17.98
N GLN A 137 -6.50 7.28 19.16
CA GLN A 137 -7.39 8.25 19.78
C GLN A 137 -6.69 9.60 20.03
N ALA A 138 -5.44 9.56 20.52
CA ALA A 138 -4.68 10.76 20.82
C ALA A 138 -4.30 11.52 19.54
N VAL A 139 -3.93 10.79 18.48
CA VAL A 139 -3.64 11.38 17.17
C VAL A 139 -4.89 12.02 16.58
N ALA A 140 -5.99 11.29 16.50
CA ALA A 140 -7.25 11.82 15.96
C ALA A 140 -7.74 13.06 16.75
N ALA A 141 -7.64 13.05 18.09
CA ALA A 141 -7.95 14.20 18.92
C ALA A 141 -7.03 15.40 18.63
N ARG A 142 -5.72 15.16 18.51
CA ARG A 142 -4.72 16.21 18.23
C ARG A 142 -4.90 16.85 16.85
N MET A 143 -5.51 16.12 15.92
CA MET A 143 -5.88 16.57 14.57
C MET A 143 -7.30 17.13 14.48
N SER A 144 -8.04 17.18 15.60
CA SER A 144 -9.46 17.54 15.63
C SER A 144 -10.31 16.72 14.65
N LYS A 145 -9.98 15.43 14.48
CA LYS A 145 -10.74 14.47 13.67
C LYS A 145 -11.73 13.69 14.55
N PRO A 146 -12.85 13.21 13.98
CA PRO A 146 -13.83 12.43 14.73
C PRO A 146 -13.21 11.18 15.38
N LEU A 147 -13.38 11.04 16.69
CA LEU A 147 -12.90 9.87 17.42
C LEU A 147 -13.80 8.66 17.17
N LEU A 148 -13.19 7.47 17.06
CA LEU A 148 -13.92 6.22 17.18
C LEU A 148 -14.29 5.97 18.64
N THR A 149 -15.54 5.57 18.87
CA THR A 149 -15.98 5.11 20.19
C THR A 149 -15.37 3.76 20.51
N LYS A 150 -15.29 3.41 21.81
CA LYS A 150 -14.88 2.07 22.24
C LYS A 150 -15.72 0.99 21.55
N THR A 151 -17.04 1.18 21.47
CA THR A 151 -17.95 0.23 20.80
C THR A 151 -17.64 0.05 19.32
N GLN A 152 -17.29 1.12 18.60
CA GLN A 152 -16.88 1.04 17.19
C GLN A 152 -15.55 0.28 17.01
N LEU A 153 -14.59 0.49 17.91
CA LEU A 153 -13.32 -0.25 17.90
C LEU A 153 -13.52 -1.73 18.22
N GLU A 154 -14.55 -2.07 18.98
CA GLU A 154 -14.90 -3.42 19.41
C GLU A 154 -15.85 -4.17 18.45
N SER A 155 -16.31 -3.52 17.38
CA SER A 155 -17.13 -4.13 16.32
C SER A 155 -16.30 -4.54 15.10
N GLY A 156 -16.89 -5.30 14.18
CA GLY A 156 -16.27 -5.61 12.88
C GLY A 156 -14.97 -6.41 12.98
N THR A 157 -14.11 -6.25 11.98
CA THR A 157 -12.83 -6.96 11.91
C THR A 157 -11.93 -6.61 13.10
N GLY A 158 -11.29 -7.61 13.70
CA GLY A 158 -10.46 -7.42 14.88
C GLY A 158 -11.18 -6.95 16.17
N GLY A 159 -12.50 -6.72 16.15
CA GLY A 159 -13.25 -6.21 17.32
C GLY A 159 -13.20 -7.16 18.53
N ALA A 160 -13.27 -8.47 18.29
CA ALA A 160 -13.11 -9.48 19.34
C ALA A 160 -11.72 -9.43 19.99
N VAL A 161 -10.68 -9.13 19.22
CA VAL A 161 -9.30 -8.95 19.72
C VAL A 161 -9.24 -7.69 20.59
N VAL A 162 -9.85 -6.59 20.13
CA VAL A 162 -9.93 -5.34 20.90
C VAL A 162 -10.60 -5.57 22.26
N LYS A 163 -11.73 -6.29 22.29
CA LYS A 163 -12.43 -6.67 23.54
C LYS A 163 -11.55 -7.53 24.44
N LYS A 164 -10.99 -8.61 23.89
CA LYS A 164 -10.18 -9.59 24.63
C LYS A 164 -8.98 -8.96 25.33
N PHE A 165 -8.30 -8.02 24.68
CA PHE A 165 -7.12 -7.36 25.22
C PHE A 165 -7.41 -5.99 25.86
N ASN A 166 -8.68 -5.57 25.92
CA ASN A 166 -9.15 -4.28 26.46
C ASN A 166 -8.38 -3.06 25.90
N ILE A 167 -8.04 -3.09 24.61
CA ILE A 167 -7.27 -2.01 23.96
C ILE A 167 -8.16 -0.94 23.31
N GLY A 168 -9.47 -0.98 23.52
CA GLY A 168 -10.43 -0.03 22.90
C GLY A 168 -10.29 1.43 23.36
N ARG A 169 -9.52 1.70 24.43
CA ARG A 169 -9.19 3.06 24.90
C ARG A 169 -7.75 3.48 24.61
N HIS A 170 -6.88 2.53 24.25
CA HIS A 170 -5.44 2.73 24.02
C HIS A 170 -5.02 1.97 22.76
N THR A 171 -5.71 2.22 21.65
CA THR A 171 -5.54 1.42 20.44
C THR A 171 -4.27 1.85 19.72
N PRO A 172 -3.34 0.92 19.38
CA PRO A 172 -2.15 1.26 18.61
C PRO A 172 -2.51 1.98 17.30
N LEU A 173 -1.75 3.03 16.93
CA LEU A 173 -2.09 3.92 15.83
C LEU A 173 -2.43 3.18 14.53
N TRP A 174 -1.55 2.28 14.07
CA TRP A 174 -1.78 1.52 12.83
C TRP A 174 -3.12 0.76 12.86
N PHE A 175 -3.40 0.06 13.96
CA PHE A 175 -4.65 -0.68 14.12
C PHE A 175 -5.87 0.26 14.18
N TYR A 176 -5.76 1.39 14.89
CA TYR A 176 -6.82 2.39 14.93
C TYR A 176 -7.16 2.93 13.54
N LEU A 177 -6.15 3.23 12.71
CA LEU A 177 -6.37 3.76 11.35
C LEU A 177 -7.07 2.75 10.43
N LEU A 178 -6.79 1.46 10.59
CA LEU A 178 -7.51 0.38 9.89
C LEU A 178 -8.97 0.30 10.34
N LYS A 179 -9.21 0.34 11.66
CA LYS A 179 -10.58 0.43 12.21
C LYS A 179 -11.31 1.70 11.77
N GLU A 180 -10.59 2.81 11.61
CA GLU A 180 -11.15 4.08 11.14
C GLU A 180 -11.62 3.98 9.69
N ALA A 181 -10.81 3.38 8.82
CA ALA A 181 -11.16 3.11 7.43
C ALA A 181 -12.39 2.18 7.32
N GLU A 182 -12.40 1.07 8.04
CA GLU A 182 -13.54 0.14 8.07
C GLU A 182 -14.84 0.83 8.51
N ILE A 183 -14.81 1.55 9.62
CA ILE A 183 -16.02 2.12 10.24
C ILE A 183 -16.52 3.38 9.52
N LYS A 184 -15.61 4.20 8.97
CA LYS A 184 -15.98 5.50 8.37
C LYS A 184 -16.12 5.47 6.87
N ALA A 185 -15.51 4.50 6.20
CA ALA A 185 -15.43 4.43 4.74
C ALA A 185 -15.69 3.02 4.19
N GLY A 186 -16.17 2.07 5.01
CA GLY A 186 -16.38 0.68 4.58
C GLY A 186 -15.10 -0.03 4.13
N GLY A 187 -13.92 0.52 4.48
CA GLY A 187 -12.63 0.04 4.01
C GLY A 187 -12.28 0.39 2.56
N GLU A 188 -13.05 1.25 1.87
CA GLU A 188 -12.74 1.67 0.49
C GLU A 188 -11.58 2.68 0.43
N HIS A 189 -11.43 3.49 1.48
CA HIS A 189 -10.32 4.42 1.64
C HIS A 189 -9.99 4.65 3.12
N LEU A 190 -8.87 5.32 3.39
CA LEU A 190 -8.48 5.70 4.75
C LEU A 190 -9.55 6.58 5.41
N GLY A 191 -9.71 6.42 6.72
CA GLY A 191 -10.53 7.30 7.53
C GLY A 191 -9.93 8.71 7.73
N PRO A 192 -10.66 9.64 8.38
CA PRO A 192 -10.26 11.05 8.45
C PRO A 192 -8.86 11.33 9.03
N ALA A 193 -8.42 10.62 10.07
CA ALA A 193 -7.08 10.80 10.63
C ALA A 193 -6.02 10.19 9.72
N GLY A 194 -6.24 8.96 9.25
CA GLY A 194 -5.29 8.25 8.37
C GLY A 194 -5.07 8.98 7.06
N ALA A 195 -6.15 9.41 6.41
CA ALA A 195 -6.12 10.14 5.15
C ALA A 195 -5.40 11.49 5.31
N ALA A 196 -5.65 12.22 6.40
CA ALA A 196 -4.98 13.48 6.65
C ALA A 196 -3.47 13.31 6.87
N ILE A 197 -3.02 12.31 7.63
CA ILE A 197 -1.58 12.04 7.79
C ILE A 197 -0.92 11.78 6.43
N VAL A 198 -1.53 10.93 5.59
CA VAL A 198 -0.99 10.57 4.28
C VAL A 198 -0.99 11.77 3.34
N ALA A 199 -2.13 12.47 3.23
CA ALA A 199 -2.30 13.60 2.32
C ALA A 199 -1.37 14.77 2.68
N GLU A 200 -1.24 15.12 3.96
CA GLU A 200 -0.36 16.21 4.37
C GLU A 200 1.10 15.95 4.03
N VAL A 201 1.58 14.70 4.15
CA VAL A 201 2.95 14.35 3.77
C VAL A 201 3.16 14.50 2.27
N PHE A 202 2.27 13.97 1.43
CA PHE A 202 2.39 14.12 -0.03
C PHE A 202 2.28 15.58 -0.48
N VAL A 203 1.27 16.30 0.00
CA VAL A 203 1.07 17.71 -0.36
C VAL A 203 2.24 18.57 0.12
N GLY A 204 2.76 18.29 1.33
CA GLY A 204 3.93 18.95 1.86
C GLY A 204 5.16 18.73 1.00
N LEU A 205 5.49 17.47 0.69
CA LEU A 205 6.62 17.13 -0.18
C LEU A 205 6.52 17.81 -1.55
N LEU A 206 5.35 17.78 -2.18
CA LEU A 206 5.13 18.42 -3.48
C LEU A 206 5.30 19.95 -3.42
N LYS A 207 4.89 20.60 -2.33
CA LYS A 207 5.04 22.06 -2.17
C LYS A 207 6.47 22.47 -1.91
N ASP A 208 7.21 21.68 -1.15
CA ASP A 208 8.56 22.03 -0.69
C ASP A 208 9.66 21.62 -1.67
N ASP A 209 9.41 20.62 -2.53
CA ASP A 209 10.36 20.17 -3.53
C ASP A 209 10.37 21.10 -4.76
N PRO A 210 11.46 21.85 -5.04
CA PRO A 210 11.55 22.77 -6.17
C PRO A 210 11.48 22.07 -7.54
N GLU A 211 11.81 20.78 -7.60
CA GLU A 211 11.75 19.97 -8.82
C GLU A 211 10.41 19.24 -9.00
N SER A 212 9.48 19.40 -8.05
CA SER A 212 8.18 18.75 -8.13
C SER A 212 7.39 19.21 -9.36
N LEU A 213 6.47 18.37 -9.84
CA LEU A 213 5.54 18.74 -10.91
C LEU A 213 4.71 19.99 -10.59
N LEU A 214 4.52 20.32 -9.31
CA LEU A 214 3.78 21.51 -8.88
C LEU A 214 4.62 22.78 -9.03
N ASN A 215 5.92 22.72 -8.74
CA ASN A 215 6.83 23.86 -8.75
C ASN A 215 7.57 24.03 -10.08
N ASN A 216 7.84 22.93 -10.78
CA ASN A 216 8.51 22.88 -12.08
C ASN A 216 7.76 21.94 -13.05
N PRO A 217 6.57 22.34 -13.55
CA PRO A 217 5.79 21.49 -14.43
C PRO A 217 6.54 21.25 -15.76
N PRO A 218 6.61 20.00 -16.25
CA PRO A 218 7.26 19.71 -17.52
C PRO A 218 6.49 20.34 -18.68
N THR A 219 7.22 20.78 -19.70
CA THR A 219 6.62 21.26 -20.96
C THR A 219 6.12 20.13 -21.85
N THR A 220 6.55 18.89 -21.57
CA THR A 220 6.16 17.69 -22.31
C THR A 220 4.72 17.33 -22.02
N VAL A 221 3.91 17.25 -23.08
CA VAL A 221 2.53 16.77 -22.98
C VAL A 221 2.54 15.25 -22.85
N LEU A 222 2.05 14.73 -21.73
CA LEU A 222 1.84 13.29 -21.52
C LEU A 222 0.65 12.80 -22.35
N PRO A 223 0.66 11.55 -22.83
CA PRO A 223 -0.44 11.01 -23.61
C PRO A 223 -1.71 10.97 -22.76
N SER A 224 -2.75 11.73 -23.10
CA SER A 224 -4.02 11.71 -22.36
C SER A 224 -5.20 11.64 -23.31
N ILE A 225 -6.16 10.76 -23.01
CA ILE A 225 -7.38 10.65 -23.82
C ILE A 225 -8.37 11.79 -23.49
N ASP A 226 -8.48 12.21 -22.23
CA ASP A 226 -9.48 13.18 -21.75
C ASP A 226 -8.87 14.45 -21.14
N GLY A 227 -7.64 14.78 -21.55
CA GLY A 227 -6.89 15.92 -21.01
C GLY A 227 -6.28 15.68 -19.62
N LYS A 228 -6.42 14.47 -19.05
CA LYS A 228 -5.70 14.03 -17.86
C LYS A 228 -4.95 12.74 -18.14
N PHE A 229 -3.66 12.72 -17.83
CA PHE A 229 -2.86 11.50 -17.91
C PHE A 229 -3.29 10.50 -16.83
N LYS A 230 -3.59 9.26 -17.24
CA LYS A 230 -3.92 8.12 -16.39
C LYS A 230 -2.97 6.97 -16.67
N ILE A 231 -2.88 6.03 -15.72
CA ILE A 231 -2.10 4.80 -15.89
C ILE A 231 -2.54 4.00 -17.13
N ASN A 232 -3.82 4.03 -17.49
CA ASN A 232 -4.34 3.44 -18.71
C ASN A 232 -3.74 4.02 -19.98
N ASP A 233 -3.47 5.33 -20.01
CA ASP A 233 -2.83 5.96 -21.16
C ASP A 233 -1.41 5.44 -21.33
N LEU A 234 -0.70 5.19 -20.23
CA LEU A 234 0.62 4.55 -20.26
C LEU A 234 0.54 3.12 -20.81
N PHE A 235 -0.40 2.30 -20.34
CA PHE A 235 -0.56 0.94 -20.86
C PHE A 235 -0.90 0.93 -22.35
N ASN A 236 -1.84 1.77 -22.78
CA ASN A 236 -2.21 1.90 -24.19
C ASN A 236 -1.05 2.42 -25.04
N PHE A 237 -0.26 3.36 -24.52
CA PHE A 237 0.95 3.84 -25.18
C PHE A 237 1.96 2.71 -25.38
N VAL A 238 2.23 1.92 -24.34
CA VAL A 238 3.15 0.79 -24.39
C VAL A 238 2.66 -0.27 -25.39
N GLU A 239 1.37 -0.60 -25.38
CA GLU A 239 0.79 -1.54 -26.35
C GLU A 239 0.91 -1.06 -27.79
N LYS A 240 0.64 0.23 -28.03
CA LYS A 240 0.73 0.83 -29.38
C LYS A 240 2.14 0.77 -29.96
N HIS A 241 3.16 0.78 -29.11
CA HIS A 241 4.57 0.83 -29.52
C HIS A 241 5.35 -0.46 -29.18
N LYS A 242 4.67 -1.57 -28.87
CA LYS A 242 5.35 -2.82 -28.54
C LYS A 242 6.23 -3.32 -29.68
N GLY A 243 7.42 -3.80 -29.33
CA GLY A 243 8.43 -4.22 -30.31
C GLY A 243 9.17 -3.06 -30.98
N GLN A 244 8.90 -1.81 -30.59
CA GLN A 244 9.63 -0.64 -31.06
C GLN A 244 10.58 -0.11 -29.97
N SER A 245 11.75 0.37 -30.38
CA SER A 245 12.76 0.92 -29.46
C SER A 245 13.05 -0.06 -28.31
N ASN A 246 12.94 0.39 -27.06
CA ASN A 246 13.18 -0.42 -25.86
C ASN A 246 11.90 -1.07 -25.29
N ILE A 247 10.78 -1.03 -26.02
CA ILE A 247 9.51 -1.60 -25.55
C ILE A 247 9.42 -3.08 -25.96
N PRO A 248 9.32 -4.02 -25.00
CA PRO A 248 9.23 -5.44 -25.31
C PRO A 248 8.05 -5.78 -26.22
N ALA A 249 8.25 -6.71 -27.15
CA ALA A 249 7.20 -7.19 -28.05
C ALA A 249 6.03 -7.87 -27.32
N ALA A 250 6.28 -8.38 -26.11
CA ALA A 250 5.24 -8.96 -25.25
C ALA A 250 4.17 -7.93 -24.84
N GLY A 251 4.51 -6.65 -24.74
CA GLY A 251 3.60 -5.65 -24.19
C GLY A 251 3.35 -5.84 -22.68
N VAL A 252 2.25 -5.26 -22.22
CA VAL A 252 1.81 -5.14 -20.82
C VAL A 252 0.33 -5.46 -20.63
N ILE A 253 -0.44 -5.59 -21.72
CA ILE A 253 -1.82 -6.08 -21.73
C ILE A 253 -1.83 -7.46 -22.38
N ASN A 254 -2.22 -8.49 -21.62
CA ASN A 254 -2.17 -9.89 -22.04
C ASN A 254 -0.79 -10.30 -22.63
N PRO A 255 0.31 -10.14 -21.87
CA PRO A 255 1.67 -10.23 -22.42
C PRO A 255 2.09 -11.63 -22.86
N LEU A 256 1.34 -12.66 -22.47
CA LEU A 256 1.57 -14.05 -22.86
C LEU A 256 0.61 -14.52 -23.96
N GLY A 257 -0.15 -13.61 -24.56
CA GLY A 257 -1.15 -13.89 -25.59
C GLY A 257 -2.36 -14.66 -25.09
N LEU A 258 -3.41 -14.77 -25.90
CA LEU A 258 -4.38 -15.87 -25.77
C LEU A 258 -3.75 -17.15 -26.35
N PRO A 259 -4.27 -18.36 -26.05
CA PRO A 259 -4.03 -19.49 -26.96
C PRO A 259 -4.39 -19.13 -28.40
#